data_AF-A0A6B3NY09-F1
#
_entry.id   AF-A0A6B3NY09-F1
#
_cell.length_a   1.000
_cell.length_b   1.000
_cell.length_c   1.000
_cell.angle_alpha   90.00
_cell.angle_beta   90.00
_cell.angle_gamma   90.00
#
_symmetry.space_group_name_H-M   'P 1'
#
loop_
_entity.id
_entity.type
_entity.pdbx_description
1 polymer ?
#
loop_
_entity_poly.entity_id
_entity_poly.type
_entity_poly.pdbx_seq_one_letter_code
_entity_poly.pdbx_strand_id
1 'polypeptide(L)'
;RNQRIKLDKAPMSTNKLLRKLAKHSLWLGIGFVTGMTFVGYFSPIRELCIEFFTGQADGWAYFWVGFFTLATYGNAGWLREQVCIYMCPYARFQSVMFDKDTLIVSYDPRRGEVRGPRKKDVDYKAKGLGDCIDCTMCVQVCPTGIDIRDGLQVECIGCAACIDACD
;
A
#
# COMPACT_ATOMS: atom_id res chain seq x y z
N ARG A 1 9.46 5.54 7.22
CA ARG A 1 9.68 4.23 7.89
C ARG A 1 10.57 4.34 9.14
N ASN A 2 11.76 4.95 9.07
CA ASN A 2 12.74 4.98 10.17
C ASN A 2 12.24 5.67 11.46
N GLN A 3 11.52 6.78 11.34
CA GLN A 3 10.92 7.46 12.50
C GLN A 3 9.89 6.57 13.24
N ARG A 4 9.10 5.78 12.50
CA ARG A 4 8.14 4.82 13.08
C ARG A 4 8.86 3.72 13.87
N ILE A 5 9.90 3.13 13.28
CA ILE A 5 10.73 2.09 13.94
C ILE A 5 11.36 2.64 15.22
N LYS A 6 11.90 3.86 15.16
CA LYS A 6 12.48 4.53 16.34
C LYS A 6 11.43 4.77 17.43
N LEU A 7 10.24 5.25 17.06
CA LEU A 7 9.13 5.47 18.00
C LEU A 7 8.62 4.16 18.61
N ASP A 8 8.59 3.08 17.84
CA ASP A 8 8.17 1.76 18.33
C ASP A 8 9.17 1.17 19.34
N LYS A 9 10.47 1.41 19.17
CA LYS A 9 11.54 0.99 20.11
C LYS A 9 11.64 1.85 21.38
N ALA A 10 11.13 3.09 21.36
CA ALA A 10 11.16 3.98 22.51
C ALA A 10 10.25 3.50 23.67
N PRO A 11 10.50 3.90 24.94
CA PRO A 11 9.58 3.63 26.04
C PRO A 11 8.20 4.27 25.83
N MET A 12 7.19 3.79 26.56
CA MET A 12 5.80 4.26 26.39
C MET A 12 5.63 5.67 26.97
N SER A 13 5.72 6.69 26.12
CA SER A 13 5.40 8.08 26.46
C SER A 13 3.94 8.42 26.14
N THR A 14 3.39 9.47 26.76
CA THR A 14 2.03 9.97 26.47
C THR A 14 1.82 10.26 24.99
N ASN A 15 2.81 10.85 24.32
CA ASN A 15 2.78 11.11 22.87
C ASN A 15 2.74 9.80 22.07
N LYS A 16 3.53 8.78 22.45
CA LYS A 16 3.49 7.46 21.80
C LYS A 16 2.13 6.79 21.98
N LEU A 17 1.57 6.84 23.19
CA LEU A 17 0.26 6.27 23.50
C LEU A 17 -0.84 6.93 22.66
N LEU A 18 -0.91 8.27 22.67
CA LEU A 18 -1.87 9.04 21.88
C LEU A 18 -1.77 8.72 20.39
N ARG A 19 -0.55 8.68 19.83
CA ARG A 19 -0.34 8.34 18.42
C ARG A 19 -0.77 6.92 18.08
N LYS A 20 -0.48 5.94 18.95
CA LYS A 20 -0.91 4.56 18.73
C LYS A 20 -2.41 4.42 18.85
N LEU A 21 -3.01 5.00 19.88
CA LEU A 21 -4.46 5.00 20.08
C LEU A 21 -5.15 5.65 18.87
N ALA A 22 -4.77 6.87 18.49
CA ALA A 22 -5.34 7.56 17.34
C ALA A 22 -5.21 6.73 16.04
N LYS A 23 -4.04 6.15 15.78
CA LYS A 23 -3.83 5.28 14.61
C LYS A 23 -4.79 4.08 14.61
N HIS A 24 -4.92 3.37 15.73
CA HIS A 24 -5.77 2.18 15.82
C HIS A 24 -7.26 2.54 15.82
N SER A 25 -7.66 3.62 16.49
CA SER A 25 -9.03 4.14 16.44
C SER A 25 -9.44 4.56 15.03
N LEU A 26 -8.55 5.22 14.27
CA LEU A 26 -8.81 5.58 12.88
C LEU A 26 -8.97 4.35 11.98
N TRP A 27 -8.08 3.35 12.10
CA TRP A 27 -8.20 2.12 11.32
C TRP A 27 -9.44 1.32 11.68
N LEU A 28 -9.80 1.27 12.96
CA LEU A 28 -11.02 0.59 13.40
C LEU A 28 -12.26 1.36 12.92
N GLY A 29 -12.25 2.68 12.96
CA GLY A 29 -13.33 3.52 12.43
C GLY A 29 -13.53 3.33 10.92
N ILE A 30 -12.45 3.31 10.14
CA ILE A 30 -12.51 3.00 8.71
C ILE A 30 -13.03 1.57 8.50
N GLY A 31 -12.53 0.59 9.27
CA GLY A 31 -13.03 -0.78 9.23
C GLY A 31 -14.53 -0.86 9.52
N PHE A 32 -15.00 -0.12 10.52
CA PHE A 32 -16.41 -0.06 10.91
C PHE A 32 -17.27 0.53 9.80
N VAL A 33 -16.88 1.66 9.21
CA VAL A 33 -17.60 2.26 8.09
C VAL A 33 -17.66 1.29 6.90
N THR A 34 -16.55 0.62 6.58
CA THR A 34 -16.51 -0.39 5.52
C THR A 34 -17.44 -1.56 5.81
N GLY A 35 -17.38 -2.14 7.01
CA GLY A 35 -18.25 -3.26 7.40
C GLY A 35 -19.73 -2.87 7.41
N MET A 36 -20.05 -1.69 7.94
CA MET A 36 -21.41 -1.17 7.96
C MET A 36 -21.96 -0.94 6.55
N THR A 37 -21.16 -0.34 5.68
CA THR A 37 -21.56 -0.09 4.28
C THR A 37 -21.72 -1.40 3.51
N PHE A 38 -20.84 -2.38 3.74
CA PHE A 38 -20.92 -3.68 3.08
C PHE A 38 -22.19 -4.45 3.51
N VAL A 39 -22.50 -4.51 4.80
CA VAL A 39 -23.74 -5.15 5.27
C VAL A 39 -24.96 -4.36 4.79
N GLY A 40 -24.89 -3.03 4.78
CA GLY A 40 -25.94 -2.16 4.24
C GLY A 40 -26.14 -2.25 2.73
N TYR A 41 -25.29 -2.97 2.00
CA TYR A 41 -25.58 -3.36 0.62
C TYR A 41 -26.66 -4.45 0.55
N PHE A 42 -26.74 -5.32 1.56
CA PHE A 42 -27.69 -6.43 1.63
C PHE A 42 -28.90 -6.15 2.53
N SER A 43 -28.80 -5.18 3.44
CA SER A 43 -29.87 -4.75 4.34
C SER A 43 -30.13 -3.25 4.23
N PRO A 44 -31.36 -2.76 4.51
CA PRO A 44 -31.64 -1.32 4.43
C PRO A 44 -30.71 -0.49 5.34
N ILE A 45 -29.76 0.22 4.73
CA ILE A 45 -28.69 0.92 5.48
C ILE A 45 -29.21 1.93 6.51
N ARG A 46 -30.32 2.60 6.23
CA ARG A 46 -30.89 3.60 7.14
C ARG A 46 -31.42 2.96 8.43
N GLU A 47 -32.18 1.88 8.28
CA GLU A 47 -32.72 1.11 9.41
C GLU A 47 -31.58 0.43 10.17
N LEU A 48 -30.68 -0.24 9.46
CA LEU A 48 -29.50 -0.88 10.02
C LEU A 48 -28.68 0.07 10.90
N CYS A 49 -28.39 1.29 10.43
CA CYS A 49 -27.67 2.27 11.23
C CYS A 49 -28.41 2.63 12.51
N ILE A 50 -29.72 2.90 12.43
CA ILE A 50 -30.52 3.27 13.61
C ILE A 50 -30.57 2.10 14.59
N GLU A 51 -30.95 0.92 14.12
CA GLU A 51 -31.10 -0.30 14.92
C GLU A 51 -29.78 -0.75 15.57
N PHE A 52 -28.65 -0.57 14.87
CA PHE A 52 -27.34 -0.92 15.41
C PHE A 52 -26.94 -0.01 16.58
N PHE A 53 -27.25 1.28 16.52
CA PHE A 53 -26.95 2.22 17.61
C PHE A 53 -28.00 2.20 18.73
N THR A 54 -29.24 1.81 18.45
CA THR A 54 -30.28 1.63 19.47
C THR A 54 -30.23 0.27 20.16
N GLY A 55 -29.37 -0.65 19.73
CA GLY A 55 -29.26 -1.99 20.31
C GLY A 55 -30.33 -2.97 19.81
N GLN A 56 -31.08 -2.60 18.77
CA GLN A 56 -32.23 -3.36 18.26
C GLN A 56 -31.95 -4.15 16.97
N ALA A 57 -30.75 -3.99 16.38
CA ALA A 57 -30.40 -4.72 15.17
C ALA A 57 -30.40 -6.24 15.38
N ASP A 58 -30.65 -6.98 14.31
CA ASP A 58 -30.58 -8.43 14.31
C ASP A 58 -29.16 -8.92 14.71
N GLY A 59 -29.09 -10.04 15.43
CA GLY A 59 -27.82 -10.61 15.89
C GLY A 59 -26.85 -10.92 14.74
N TRP A 60 -27.39 -11.27 13.57
CA TRP A 60 -26.60 -11.52 12.37
C TRP A 60 -25.97 -10.25 11.80
N ALA A 61 -26.68 -9.12 11.90
CA ALA A 61 -26.15 -7.83 11.49
C ALA A 61 -24.94 -7.43 12.36
N TYR A 62 -25.03 -7.58 13.68
CA TYR A 62 -23.88 -7.33 14.56
C TYR A 62 -22.69 -8.23 14.24
N PHE A 63 -22.94 -9.51 14.01
CA PHE A 63 -21.89 -10.46 13.66
C PHE A 63 -21.15 -10.04 12.39
N TRP A 64 -21.87 -9.79 11.28
CA TRP A 64 -21.22 -9.46 10.01
C TRP A 64 -20.55 -8.09 10.02
N VAL A 65 -21.17 -7.08 10.63
CA VAL A 65 -20.56 -5.76 10.78
C VAL A 65 -19.27 -5.88 11.58
N GLY A 66 -19.28 -6.60 12.69
CA GLY A 66 -18.09 -6.87 13.50
C GLY A 66 -17.03 -7.66 12.74
N PHE A 67 -17.43 -8.72 12.04
CA PHE A 67 -16.54 -9.56 11.24
C PHE A 67 -15.83 -8.75 10.16
N PHE A 68 -16.56 -8.01 9.32
CA PHE A 68 -15.95 -7.20 8.28
C PHE A 68 -15.12 -6.06 8.85
N THR A 69 -15.54 -5.44 9.96
CA THR A 69 -14.74 -4.42 10.66
C THR A 69 -13.37 -4.97 11.08
N LEU A 70 -13.36 -6.12 11.75
CA LEU A 70 -12.13 -6.75 12.23
C LEU A 70 -11.29 -7.32 11.09
N ALA A 71 -11.92 -7.90 10.07
CA ALA A 71 -11.24 -8.38 8.88
C ALA A 71 -10.57 -7.23 8.12
N THR A 72 -11.26 -6.12 7.89
CA THR A 72 -10.69 -4.91 7.26
C THR A 72 -9.56 -4.34 8.11
N TYR A 73 -9.74 -4.24 9.43
CA TYR A 73 -8.71 -3.77 10.35
C TYR A 73 -7.45 -4.66 10.31
N GLY A 74 -7.62 -5.98 10.32
CA GLY A 74 -6.52 -6.94 10.21
C GLY A 74 -5.80 -6.84 8.88
N ASN A 75 -6.54 -6.99 7.79
CA ASN A 75 -6.01 -7.03 6.43
C ASN A 75 -5.33 -5.71 6.05
N ALA A 76 -6.02 -4.57 6.19
CA ALA A 76 -5.49 -3.27 5.77
C ALA A 76 -4.55 -2.64 6.81
N GLY A 77 -4.82 -2.81 8.12
CA GLY A 77 -4.03 -2.18 9.18
C GLY A 77 -2.71 -2.90 9.48
N TRP A 78 -2.74 -4.24 9.48
CA TRP A 78 -1.63 -5.08 9.89
C TRP A 78 -0.92 -5.75 8.72
N LEU A 79 -1.64 -6.52 7.89
CA LEU A 79 -1.04 -7.31 6.81
C LEU A 79 -0.57 -6.44 5.64
N ARG A 80 -1.30 -5.36 5.33
CA ARG A 80 -0.96 -4.35 4.30
C ARG A 80 -0.58 -4.99 2.96
N GLU A 81 0.66 -4.80 2.52
CA GLU A 81 1.16 -5.21 1.21
C GLU A 81 1.16 -6.73 1.04
N GLN A 82 1.22 -7.49 2.13
CA GLN A 82 1.09 -8.96 2.08
C GLN A 82 -0.25 -9.41 1.52
N VAL A 83 -1.32 -8.64 1.79
CA VAL A 83 -2.63 -8.90 1.20
C VAL A 83 -2.56 -8.71 -0.31
N CYS A 84 -1.95 -7.62 -0.78
CA CYS A 84 -1.82 -7.32 -2.20
C CYS A 84 -0.98 -8.37 -2.94
N ILE A 85 0.12 -8.84 -2.35
CA ILE A 85 1.04 -9.78 -3.00
C ILE A 85 0.49 -11.22 -3.01
N TYR A 86 -0.05 -11.69 -1.88
CA TYR A 86 -0.33 -13.12 -1.68
C TYR A 86 -1.81 -13.47 -1.66
N MET A 87 -2.69 -12.57 -1.23
CA MET A 87 -4.12 -12.88 -1.03
C MET A 87 -4.99 -12.32 -2.15
N CYS A 88 -4.66 -11.12 -2.63
CA CYS A 88 -5.49 -10.39 -3.57
C CYS A 88 -5.34 -10.97 -4.98
N PRO A 89 -6.38 -11.56 -5.56
CA PRO A 89 -6.30 -12.05 -6.95
C PRO A 89 -6.13 -10.88 -7.93
N TYR A 90 -6.54 -9.67 -7.55
CA TYR A 90 -6.49 -8.48 -8.39
C TYR A 90 -5.07 -8.18 -8.91
N ALA A 91 -4.04 -8.34 -8.09
CA ALA A 91 -2.65 -8.11 -8.51
C ALA A 91 -2.26 -8.97 -9.72
N ARG A 92 -2.80 -10.20 -9.80
CA ARG A 92 -2.60 -11.11 -10.94
C ARG A 92 -3.48 -10.76 -12.14
N PHE A 93 -4.69 -10.25 -11.88
CA PHE A 93 -5.60 -9.83 -12.95
C PHE A 93 -5.21 -8.47 -13.57
N GLN A 94 -4.44 -7.63 -12.88
CA GLN A 94 -4.05 -6.33 -13.43
C GLN A 94 -3.28 -6.43 -14.75
N SER A 95 -2.38 -7.41 -14.89
CA SER A 95 -1.58 -7.55 -16.10
C SER A 95 -2.40 -7.92 -17.33
N VAL A 96 -3.56 -8.58 -17.17
CA VAL A 96 -4.46 -8.91 -18.29
C VAL A 96 -5.41 -7.78 -18.65
N MET A 97 -5.55 -6.77 -17.77
CA MET A 97 -6.34 -5.56 -18.05
C MET A 97 -5.52 -4.47 -18.73
N PHE A 98 -4.22 -4.68 -18.95
CA PHE A 98 -3.36 -3.73 -19.63
C PHE A 98 -3.49 -3.85 -21.15
N ASP A 99 -3.67 -2.70 -21.78
CA ASP A 99 -3.61 -2.52 -23.22
C ASP A 99 -2.42 -1.63 -23.61
N LYS A 100 -2.34 -1.27 -24.89
CA LYS A 100 -1.25 -0.43 -25.43
C LYS A 100 -1.35 1.03 -24.98
N ASP A 101 -2.51 1.47 -24.53
CA ASP A 101 -2.79 2.85 -24.12
C ASP A 101 -2.65 3.04 -22.61
N THR A 102 -2.50 1.93 -21.86
CA THR A 102 -2.34 1.93 -20.42
C THR A 102 -0.97 2.47 -20.03
N LEU A 103 -0.96 3.63 -19.37
CA LEU A 103 0.26 4.23 -18.83
C LEU A 103 0.67 3.51 -17.55
N ILE A 104 1.89 2.95 -17.56
CA ILE A 104 2.51 2.32 -16.40
C ILE A 104 3.85 2.98 -16.09
N VAL A 105 4.16 3.03 -14.80
CA VAL A 105 5.49 3.39 -14.33
C VAL A 105 6.43 2.21 -14.65
N SER A 106 7.40 2.44 -15.52
CA SER A 106 8.38 1.44 -15.94
C SER A 106 9.77 2.04 -16.08
N TYR A 107 10.78 1.18 -15.94
CA TYR A 107 12.15 1.53 -16.29
C TYR A 107 12.27 1.59 -17.82
N ASP A 108 12.90 2.65 -18.35
CA ASP A 108 13.21 2.76 -19.78
C ASP A 108 14.66 2.29 -20.03
N PRO A 109 14.87 1.09 -20.62
CA PRO A 109 16.21 0.58 -20.88
C PRO A 109 16.98 1.43 -21.88
N ARG A 110 16.29 2.11 -22.81
CA ARG A 110 16.94 2.96 -23.84
C ARG A 110 17.57 4.21 -23.25
N ARG A 111 17.03 4.67 -22.12
CA ARG A 111 17.53 5.81 -21.37
C ARG A 111 18.50 5.38 -20.27
N GLY A 112 18.19 4.28 -19.58
CA GLY A 112 18.89 3.87 -18.37
C GLY A 112 20.16 3.05 -18.60
N GLU A 113 20.24 2.26 -19.68
CA GLU A 113 21.37 1.37 -19.97
C GLU A 113 22.39 1.99 -20.94
N VAL A 114 23.69 1.68 -20.84
CA VAL A 114 24.36 0.79 -19.87
C VAL A 114 24.49 1.47 -18.50
N ARG A 115 23.93 0.87 -17.46
CA ARG A 115 23.97 1.43 -16.11
C ARG A 115 25.33 1.27 -15.44
N GLY A 116 25.68 2.20 -14.56
CA GLY A 116 26.88 2.06 -13.76
C GLY A 116 27.18 3.24 -12.84
N PRO A 117 28.02 3.03 -11.82
CA PRO A 117 28.39 4.09 -10.90
C PRO A 117 29.18 5.18 -11.62
N ARG A 118 28.84 6.45 -11.36
CA ARG A 118 29.55 7.60 -11.92
C ARG A 118 29.74 8.72 -10.89
N LYS A 119 30.81 9.49 -11.07
CA LYS A 119 31.03 10.74 -10.34
C LYS A 119 30.27 11.89 -10.99
N LYS A 120 29.92 12.92 -10.21
CA LYS A 120 29.08 14.05 -10.66
C LYS A 120 29.73 14.91 -11.76
N ASP A 121 31.05 14.91 -11.83
CA ASP A 121 31.88 15.72 -12.73
C ASP A 121 32.20 15.04 -14.07
N VAL A 122 31.69 13.84 -14.29
CA VAL A 122 31.97 13.05 -15.49
C VAL A 122 30.85 13.23 -16.52
N ASP A 123 31.23 13.55 -17.77
CA ASP A 123 30.33 13.37 -18.91
C ASP A 123 30.08 11.87 -19.14
N TYR A 124 28.94 11.42 -18.65
CA TYR A 124 28.54 10.02 -18.68
C TYR A 124 28.12 9.56 -20.07
N LYS A 125 27.62 10.48 -20.91
CA LYS A 125 27.24 10.16 -22.30
C LYS A 125 28.48 9.91 -23.14
N ALA A 126 29.54 10.70 -22.95
CA ALA A 126 30.84 10.45 -23.58
C ALA A 126 31.45 9.08 -23.18
N LYS A 127 31.06 8.55 -22.01
CA LYS A 127 31.48 7.21 -21.54
C LYS A 127 30.52 6.08 -21.93
N GLY A 128 29.47 6.37 -22.70
CA GLY A 128 28.47 5.37 -23.12
C GLY A 128 27.59 4.85 -21.98
N LEU A 129 27.48 5.59 -20.87
CA LEU A 129 26.60 5.24 -19.75
C LEU A 129 25.20 5.83 -19.95
N GLY A 130 24.18 5.10 -19.51
CA GLY A 130 22.81 5.59 -19.44
C GLY A 130 22.53 6.43 -18.20
N ASP A 131 21.29 6.89 -18.01
CA ASP A 131 20.93 7.75 -16.88
C ASP A 131 20.92 7.01 -15.53
N CYS A 132 20.79 5.68 -15.52
CA CYS A 132 20.78 4.87 -14.30
C CYS A 132 22.20 4.75 -13.71
N ILE A 133 22.36 5.18 -12.45
CA ILE A 133 23.65 5.12 -11.73
C ILE A 133 23.82 3.85 -10.86
N ASP A 134 22.92 2.88 -11.01
CA ASP A 134 22.95 1.59 -10.27
C ASP A 134 22.96 1.73 -8.73
N CYS A 135 22.29 2.74 -8.18
CA CYS A 135 22.29 3.00 -6.73
C CYS A 135 21.32 2.10 -5.91
N THR A 136 20.44 1.35 -6.58
CA THR A 136 19.39 0.49 -5.98
C THR A 136 18.35 1.20 -5.10
N MET A 137 18.32 2.54 -5.09
CA MET A 137 17.36 3.30 -4.26
C MET A 137 15.90 2.96 -4.60
N CYS A 138 15.59 2.77 -5.88
CA CYS A 138 14.28 2.33 -6.36
C CYS A 138 13.81 1.01 -5.71
N VAL A 139 14.73 0.07 -5.45
CA VAL A 139 14.45 -1.21 -4.79
C VAL A 139 14.24 -1.01 -3.29
N GLN A 140 15.07 -0.18 -2.66
CA GLN A 140 15.03 0.06 -1.21
C GLN A 140 13.75 0.78 -0.75
N VAL A 141 13.22 1.68 -1.57
CA VAL A 141 11.97 2.40 -1.29
C VAL A 141 10.74 1.59 -1.69
N CYS A 142 10.89 0.58 -2.54
CA CYS A 142 9.77 -0.24 -2.99
C CYS A 142 9.18 -1.03 -1.80
N PRO A 143 7.89 -0.85 -1.48
CA PRO A 143 7.28 -1.50 -0.33
C PRO A 143 7.12 -3.02 -0.53
N THR A 144 7.08 -3.49 -1.78
CA THR A 144 7.01 -4.91 -2.14
C THR A 144 8.36 -5.52 -2.51
N GLY A 145 9.43 -4.72 -2.52
CA GLY A 145 10.81 -5.20 -2.71
C GLY A 145 11.17 -5.59 -4.14
N ILE A 146 10.36 -5.19 -5.12
CA ILE A 146 10.63 -5.43 -6.54
C ILE A 146 11.72 -4.52 -7.10
N ASP A 147 12.36 -4.96 -8.17
CA ASP A 147 13.31 -4.15 -8.94
C ASP A 147 12.66 -3.71 -10.26
N ILE A 148 12.30 -2.43 -10.35
CA ILE A 148 11.65 -1.87 -11.54
C ILE A 148 12.46 -2.07 -12.84
N ARG A 149 13.77 -2.34 -12.73
CA ARG A 149 14.65 -2.59 -13.87
C ARG A 149 14.41 -3.95 -14.52
N ASP A 150 13.81 -4.88 -13.79
CA ASP A 150 13.42 -6.21 -14.29
C ASP A 150 12.06 -6.20 -15.02
N GLY A 151 11.46 -5.01 -15.17
CA GLY A 151 10.21 -4.80 -15.90
C GLY A 151 8.98 -4.84 -15.00
N LEU A 152 7.84 -5.19 -15.59
CA LEU A 152 6.57 -5.27 -14.86
C LEU A 152 6.51 -6.56 -14.04
N GLN A 153 6.44 -6.40 -12.72
CA GLN A 153 6.32 -7.50 -11.76
C GLN A 153 4.93 -7.50 -11.12
N VAL A 154 4.38 -8.68 -10.85
CA VAL A 154 3.01 -8.86 -10.32
C VAL A 154 2.84 -8.24 -8.94
N GLU A 155 3.93 -8.12 -8.19
CA GLU A 155 3.97 -7.53 -6.86
C GLU A 155 4.00 -6.00 -6.89
N CYS A 156 4.06 -5.37 -8.07
CA CYS A 156 3.98 -3.92 -8.19
C CYS A 156 2.59 -3.41 -7.80
N ILE A 157 2.53 -2.54 -6.79
CA ILE A 157 1.27 -1.92 -6.32
C ILE A 157 1.03 -0.51 -6.88
N GLY A 158 1.83 -0.06 -7.86
CA GLY A 158 1.61 1.23 -8.53
C GLY A 158 1.81 2.48 -7.66
N CYS A 159 2.57 2.40 -6.56
CA CYS A 159 2.72 3.50 -5.60
C CYS A 159 3.69 4.63 -6.02
N ALA A 160 4.41 4.49 -7.15
CA ALA A 160 5.37 5.45 -7.70
C ALA A 160 6.58 5.85 -6.81
N ALA A 161 6.74 5.27 -5.62
CA ALA A 161 7.84 5.59 -4.70
C ALA A 161 9.25 5.43 -5.32
N CYS A 162 9.40 4.54 -6.30
CA CYS A 162 10.64 4.33 -7.04
C CYS A 162 11.03 5.53 -7.93
N ILE A 163 10.05 6.28 -8.47
CA ILE A 163 10.30 7.49 -9.26
C ILE A 163 10.74 8.61 -8.32
N ASP A 164 10.03 8.80 -7.21
CA ASP A 164 10.34 9.85 -6.22
C ASP A 164 11.74 9.71 -5.64
N ALA A 165 12.27 8.49 -5.58
CA ALA A 165 13.62 8.21 -5.11
C ALA A 165 14.70 8.29 -6.22
N CYS A 166 14.28 8.39 -7.48
CA CYS A 166 15.15 8.40 -8.66
C CYS A 166 15.30 9.81 -9.27
N ASP A 167 14.94 10.85 -8.52
CA ASP A 167 15.17 12.26 -8.85
C ASP A 167 16.68 12.63 -8.81
#